data_AF-A0A101VBX4-F1
#
_entry.id   AF-A0A101VBX4-F1
#
_cell.length_a   1.000
_cell.length_b   1.000
_cell.length_c   1.000
_cell.angle_alpha   90.00
_cell.angle_beta   90.00
_cell.angle_gamma   90.00
#
_symmetry.space_group_name_H-M   'P 1'
#
loop_
_entity.id
_entity.type
_entity.pdbx_description
1 polymer ?
#
loop_
_entity_poly.entity_id
_entity_poly.type
_entity_poly.pdbx_seq_one_letter_code
_entity_poly.pdbx_strand_id
1 'polypeptide(L)'
;MGRTSAGSSVTSAARRVRLIGWGAAAALLALPAIAMQFTREANWGPEDFLAMGAMLLALGLGLEGVHWLLKRRTARIVGAALLIFLFFAWWAELAVGILD
;
A
#
# COMPACT_ATOMS: atom_id res chain seq x y z
N MET A 1 -20.76 -38.68 -13.98
CA MET A 1 -20.49 -37.39 -14.66
C MET A 1 -20.36 -36.31 -13.58
N GLY A 2 -19.17 -36.15 -13.00
CA GLY A 2 -18.94 -35.25 -11.86
C GLY A 2 -17.75 -34.33 -12.15
N ARG A 3 -18.02 -33.07 -12.50
CA ARG A 3 -16.98 -32.05 -12.67
C ARG A 3 -16.59 -31.55 -11.28
N THR A 4 -15.36 -31.84 -10.88
CA THR A 4 -14.70 -31.30 -9.69
C THR A 4 -14.47 -29.79 -9.88
N SER A 5 -15.18 -28.97 -9.11
CA SER A 5 -15.11 -27.49 -9.11
C SER A 5 -14.12 -26.92 -8.09
N ALA A 6 -13.09 -27.68 -7.69
CA ALA A 6 -12.24 -27.35 -6.54
C ALA A 6 -11.02 -26.46 -6.85
N GLY A 7 -10.85 -25.98 -8.09
CA GLY A 7 -9.61 -25.33 -8.54
C GLY A 7 -9.53 -23.79 -8.50
N SER A 8 -10.61 -23.06 -8.17
CA SER A 8 -10.69 -21.59 -8.40
C SER A 8 -10.50 -20.69 -7.17
N SER A 9 -10.39 -21.25 -5.96
CA SER A 9 -10.44 -20.46 -4.72
C SER A 9 -9.10 -19.83 -4.32
N VAL A 10 -7.96 -20.45 -4.64
CA VAL A 10 -6.65 -19.99 -4.14
C VAL A 10 -6.07 -18.85 -5.00
N THR A 11 -6.33 -18.84 -6.31
CA THR A 11 -5.88 -17.76 -7.22
C THR A 11 -6.74 -16.50 -7.14
N SER A 12 -8.02 -16.61 -6.78
CA SER A 12 -8.93 -15.46 -6.71
C SER A 12 -8.69 -14.58 -5.49
N ALA A 13 -8.43 -15.17 -4.32
CA ALA A 13 -8.19 -14.43 -3.07
C ALA A 13 -6.94 -13.55 -3.14
N ALA A 14 -5.80 -14.10 -3.58
CA ALA A 14 -4.55 -13.34 -3.71
C ALA A 14 -4.66 -12.21 -4.75
N ARG A 15 -5.35 -12.45 -5.86
CA ARG A 15 -5.63 -11.41 -6.87
C ARG A 15 -6.49 -10.29 -6.31
N ARG A 16 -7.54 -10.62 -5.54
CA ARG A 16 -8.39 -9.62 -4.89
C ARG A 16 -7.61 -8.76 -3.91
N VAL A 17 -6.75 -9.36 -3.08
CA VAL A 17 -5.92 -8.62 -2.13
C VAL A 17 -4.97 -7.66 -2.85
N ARG A 18 -4.33 -8.08 -3.96
CA ARG A 18 -3.48 -7.18 -4.76
C ARG A 18 -4.29 -6.04 -5.37
N LEU A 19 -5.47 -6.32 -5.93
CA LEU A 19 -6.35 -5.29 -6.50
C LEU A 19 -6.81 -4.29 -5.44
N ILE A 20 -7.21 -4.78 -4.26
CA ILE A 20 -7.62 -3.93 -3.13
C ILE A 20 -6.44 -3.09 -2.65
N GLY A 21 -5.24 -3.68 -2.52
CA GLY A 21 -4.03 -2.98 -2.10
C GLY A 21 -3.62 -1.86 -3.07
N TRP A 22 -3.50 -2.17 -4.36
CA TRP A 22 -3.17 -1.18 -5.39
C TRP A 22 -4.29 -0.13 -5.57
N GLY A 23 -5.55 -0.54 -5.46
CA GLY A 23 -6.69 0.38 -5.46
C GLY A 23 -6.69 1.33 -4.27
N ALA A 24 -6.37 0.84 -3.07
CA ALA A 24 -6.23 1.66 -1.88
C ALA A 24 -5.06 2.65 -2.00
N ALA A 25 -3.92 2.22 -2.54
CA ALA A 25 -2.78 3.10 -2.81
C ALA A 25 -3.15 4.23 -3.79
N ALA A 26 -3.82 3.90 -4.90
CA ALA A 26 -4.30 4.89 -5.86
C ALA A 26 -5.33 5.85 -5.25
N ALA A 27 -6.25 5.33 -4.43
CA ALA A 27 -7.22 6.15 -3.72
C ALA A 27 -6.56 7.11 -2.72
N LEU A 28 -5.57 6.64 -1.96
CA LEU A 28 -4.82 7.46 -1.00
C LEU A 28 -4.10 8.61 -1.71
N LEU A 29 -3.50 8.36 -2.87
CA LEU A 29 -2.87 9.40 -3.69
C LEU A 29 -3.90 10.34 -4.34
N ALA A 30 -5.09 9.84 -4.67
CA ALA A 30 -6.16 10.65 -5.23
C ALA A 30 -6.81 11.60 -4.20
N LEU A 31 -6.79 11.26 -2.90
CA LEU A 31 -7.36 12.10 -1.84
C LEU A 31 -6.86 13.55 -1.89
N PRO A 32 -5.54 13.84 -1.87
CA PRO A 32 -5.04 15.22 -1.95
C PRO A 32 -5.38 15.88 -3.30
N ALA A 33 -5.34 15.14 -4.41
CA ALA A 33 -5.69 15.68 -5.73
C ALA A 33 -7.17 16.15 -5.78
N ILE A 34 -8.07 15.38 -5.18
CA ILE A 34 -9.49 15.70 -5.04
C ILE A 34 -9.67 16.84 -4.03
N ALA A 35 -9.02 16.78 -2.87
CA ALA A 35 -9.13 17.79 -1.82
C ALA A 35 -8.69 19.19 -2.32
N MET A 36 -7.62 19.26 -3.11
CA MET A 36 -7.14 20.48 -3.77
C MET A 36 -8.15 21.14 -4.70
N GLN A 37 -9.16 20.40 -5.19
CA GLN A 37 -10.24 20.99 -5.99
C GLN A 37 -11.23 21.78 -5.14
N PHE A 38 -11.29 21.52 -3.82
CA PHE A 38 -12.26 22.12 -2.91
C PHE A 38 -11.62 23.13 -1.94
N THR A 39 -10.38 22.92 -1.53
CA THR A 39 -9.67 23.75 -0.56
C THR A 39 -8.22 24.01 -0.99
N ARG A 40 -7.68 25.17 -0.58
CA ARG A 40 -6.26 25.51 -0.75
C ARG A 40 -5.39 25.06 0.43
N GLU A 41 -6.00 24.47 1.47
CA GLU A 41 -5.31 24.04 2.69
C GLU A 41 -4.44 22.79 2.44
N ALA A 42 -4.93 21.86 1.61
CA ALA A 42 -4.09 20.82 1.04
C ALA A 42 -3.39 21.42 -0.17
N ASN A 43 -2.09 21.70 -0.11
CA ASN A 43 -1.35 22.30 -1.23
C ASN A 43 -0.17 21.41 -1.61
N TRP A 44 -0.46 20.30 -2.29
CA TRP A 44 0.55 19.35 -2.74
C TRP A 44 1.07 19.76 -4.11
N GLY A 45 2.40 19.94 -4.21
CA GLY A 45 3.10 20.09 -5.47
C GLY A 45 3.24 18.76 -6.22
N PRO A 46 3.57 18.79 -7.52
CA PRO A 46 3.89 17.57 -8.29
C PRO A 46 4.94 16.67 -7.64
N GLU A 47 5.91 17.27 -6.94
CA GLU A 47 6.94 16.63 -6.15
C GLU A 47 6.37 15.81 -4.97
N ASP A 48 5.33 16.30 -4.29
CA ASP A 48 4.69 15.60 -3.18
C ASP A 48 3.94 14.36 -3.68
N PHE A 49 3.26 14.49 -4.84
CA PHE A 49 2.63 13.35 -5.50
C PHE A 49 3.66 12.31 -5.93
N LEU A 50 4.80 12.74 -6.45
CA LEU A 50 5.86 11.84 -6.85
C LEU A 50 6.48 11.13 -5.63
N ALA A 51 6.73 11.87 -4.55
CA ALA A 51 7.27 11.32 -3.30
C ALA A 51 6.31 10.30 -2.67
N MET A 52 5.03 10.67 -2.52
CA MET A 52 4.00 9.77 -1.99
C MET A 52 3.79 8.56 -2.90
N GLY A 53 3.73 8.77 -4.22
CA GLY A 53 3.63 7.70 -5.20
C GLY A 53 4.80 6.71 -5.12
N ALA A 54 6.03 7.21 -5.02
CA ALA A 54 7.22 6.38 -4.85
C ALA A 54 7.20 5.60 -3.54
N MET A 55 6.80 6.23 -2.43
CA MET A 55 6.64 5.57 -1.13
C MET A 55 5.58 4.45 -1.17
N LEU A 56 4.43 4.70 -1.80
CA LEU A 56 3.37 3.69 -1.94
C LEU A 56 3.81 2.52 -2.85
N LEU A 57 4.53 2.81 -3.94
CA LEU A 57 5.12 1.79 -4.79
C LEU A 57 6.13 0.94 -4.00
N ALA A 58 7.02 1.57 -3.25
CA ALA A 58 7.99 0.88 -2.41
C ALA A 58 7.32 -0.01 -1.35
N LEU A 59 6.27 0.49 -0.68
CA LEU A 59 5.48 -0.29 0.27
C LEU A 59 4.81 -1.49 -0.41
N GLY A 60 4.15 -1.28 -1.56
CA GLY A 60 3.48 -2.35 -2.31
C GLY A 60 4.45 -3.45 -2.75
N LEU A 61 5.59 -3.06 -3.33
CA LEU A 61 6.64 -4.00 -3.72
C LEU A 61 7.28 -4.69 -2.52
N GLY A 62 7.49 -3.99 -1.41
CA GLY A 62 8.01 -4.55 -0.17
C GLY A 62 7.08 -5.60 0.42
N LEU A 63 5.78 -5.34 0.46
CA LEU A 63 4.77 -6.29 0.94
C LEU A 63 4.69 -7.55 0.05
N GLU A 64 4.78 -7.38 -1.27
CA GLU A 64 4.92 -8.52 -2.18
C GLU A 64 6.22 -9.28 -1.92
N GLY A 65 7.34 -8.58 -1.76
CA GLY A 65 8.64 -9.16 -1.42
C GLY A 65 8.61 -9.99 -0.13
N VAL A 66 7.95 -9.50 0.93
CA VAL A 66 7.73 -10.24 2.18
C VAL A 66 6.98 -11.56 1.93
N HIS A 67 5.99 -11.54 1.05
CA HIS A 67 5.23 -12.74 0.70
C HIS A 67 6.11 -13.78 -0.03
N TRP A 68 6.95 -13.33 -0.96
CA TRP A 68 7.85 -14.19 -1.74
C TRP A 68 9.03 -14.73 -0.93
N LEU A 69 9.63 -13.89 -0.08
CA LEU A 69 10.90 -14.19 0.59
C LEU A 69 10.71 -14.98 1.89
N LEU A 70 9.68 -14.65 2.67
CA LEU A 70 9.46 -15.29 3.97
C LEU A 70 8.61 -16.54 3.81
N LYS A 71 9.04 -17.67 4.36
CA LYS A 71 8.31 -18.95 4.29
C LYS A 71 7.31 -19.14 5.44
N ARG A 72 7.63 -18.60 6.62
CA ARG A 72 6.79 -18.75 7.83
C ARG A 72 5.70 -17.69 7.87
N ARG A 73 4.46 -18.11 8.17
CA ARG A 73 3.30 -17.20 8.25
C ARG A 73 3.49 -16.08 9.29
N THR A 74 4.02 -16.41 10.47
CA THR A 74 4.31 -15.41 11.51
C THR A 74 5.34 -14.39 11.03
N ALA A 75 6.42 -14.84 10.38
CA ALA A 75 7.44 -13.94 9.84
C ALA A 75 6.85 -13.00 8.76
N ARG A 76 5.96 -13.49 7.90
CA ARG A 76 5.24 -12.65 6.91
C ARG A 76 4.40 -11.56 7.59
N ILE A 77 3.66 -11.90 8.64
CA ILE A 77 2.81 -10.94 9.35
C ILE A 77 3.68 -9.87 10.02
N VAL A 78 4.74 -10.28 10.73
CA VAL A 78 5.67 -9.36 11.40
C VAL A 78 6.39 -8.47 10.38
N GLY A 79 6.90 -9.03 9.29
CA GLY A 79 7.57 -8.26 8.23
C GLY A 79 6.64 -7.26 7.55
N ALA A 80 5.39 -7.64 7.26
CA ALA A 80 4.40 -6.73 6.69
C ALA A 80 4.03 -5.61 7.67
N ALA A 81 3.82 -5.94 8.96
CA ALA A 81 3.51 -4.96 9.99
C ALA A 81 4.66 -3.95 10.16
N LEU A 82 5.91 -4.41 10.16
CA LEU A 82 7.09 -3.54 10.23
C LEU A 82 7.20 -2.62 9.03
N LEU A 83 6.99 -3.12 7.80
CA LEU A 83 7.01 -2.27 6.60
C LEU A 83 5.92 -1.18 6.65
N ILE A 84 4.71 -1.56 7.04
CA ILE A 84 3.60 -0.61 7.16
C ILE A 84 3.90 0.43 8.24
N PHE A 85 4.44 0.00 9.39
CA PHE A 85 4.85 0.90 10.47
C PHE A 85 5.91 1.90 10.00
N LEU A 86 6.97 1.42 9.35
CA LEU A 86 8.04 2.26 8.81
C LEU A 86 7.52 3.25 7.76
N PHE A 87 6.61 2.81 6.89
CA PHE A 87 5.96 3.70 5.92
C PHE A 87 5.21 4.84 6.61
N PHE A 88 4.40 4.54 7.63
CA PHE A 88 3.65 5.57 8.35
C PHE A 88 4.56 6.49 9.17
N ALA A 89 5.62 5.96 9.79
CA ALA A 89 6.60 6.76 10.52
C ALA A 89 7.27 7.77 9.57
N TRP A 90 7.80 7.28 8.45
CA TRP A 90 8.43 8.13 7.44
C TRP A 90 7.47 9.15 6.85
N TRP A 91 6.21 8.76 6.60
CA TRP A 91 5.23 9.69 6.10
C TRP A 91 4.89 10.78 7.12
N ALA A 92 4.74 10.43 8.40
CA ALA A 92 4.44 11.38 9.46
C ALA A 92 5.60 12.38 9.67
N GLU A 93 6.84 11.92 9.56
CA GLU A 93 8.02 12.79 9.54
C GLU A 93 7.95 13.80 8.40
N LEU A 94 7.71 13.35 7.17
CA LEU A 94 7.63 14.25 6.01
C LEU A 94 6.41 15.17 6.03
N ALA A 95 5.26 14.70 6.54
CA ALA A 95 3.99 15.42 6.48
C ALA A 95 3.81 16.42 7.63
N VAL A 96 4.30 16.08 8.82
CA VAL A 96 4.06 16.86 10.04
C VAL A 96 5.36 17.43 10.62
N GLY A 97 6.53 16.90 10.25
CA GLY A 97 7.81 17.30 10.85
C GLY A 97 7.93 16.88 12.32
N ILE A 98 7.25 15.79 12.73
CA ILE A 98 7.13 15.41 14.15
C ILE A 98 8.47 15.15 14.86
N LEU A 99 9.54 14.84 14.11
CA LEU A 99 10.85 14.54 14.67
C LEU A 99 11.88 15.67 14.56
N ASP A 100 11.48 16.86 14.08
CA ASP A 100 12.35 18.04 13.96
C ASP A 100 12.18 19.05 15.11
#